data_AF-A0A453GB09-F1
#
_entry.id   AF-A0A453GB09-F1
#
_cell.length_a   1.000
_cell.length_b   1.000
_cell.length_c   1.000
_cell.angle_alpha   90.00
_cell.angle_beta   90.00
_cell.angle_gamma   90.00
#
_symmetry.space_group_name_H-M   'P 1'
#
loop_
_entity.id
_entity.type
_entity.pdbx_description
1 polymer ?
#
loop_
_entity_poly.entity_id
_entity_poly.type
_entity_poly.pdbx_seq_one_letter_code
_entity_poly.pdbx_strand_id
1 'polypeptide(L)'
;MDPSNGSYIIYTSRQFTNTLDSELFQTARMSPSSLRYFGIGLKNGMYSVVLQFAEIFFPDDETWKSVGKRIFNIYIQGDLKETDFDIKKQTNGKSYTVIQRQYTVEVMNNFIDIHLFWAGKGTCCIPEQGFYGPSISALSVSSYGTVTCATH
;
A
#
# COMPACT_ATOMS: atom_id res chain seq x y z
N MET A 1 -11.82 -3.96 -19.56
CA MET A 1 -11.10 -5.10 -20.16
C MET A 1 -10.11 -5.58 -19.13
N ASP A 2 -10.25 -6.83 -18.67
CA ASP A 2 -9.32 -7.44 -17.73
C ASP A 2 -7.94 -7.60 -18.38
N PRO A 3 -6.83 -7.34 -17.67
CA PRO A 3 -5.51 -7.66 -18.17
C PRO A 3 -5.46 -9.17 -18.43
N SER A 4 -5.07 -9.54 -19.65
CA SER A 4 -5.17 -10.88 -20.26
C SER A 4 -4.33 -11.97 -19.59
N ASN A 5 -3.83 -11.74 -18.38
CA ASN A 5 -3.08 -12.73 -17.63
C ASN A 5 -3.24 -12.63 -16.11
N GLY A 6 -4.42 -12.22 -15.60
CA GLY A 6 -4.94 -12.50 -14.24
C GLY A 6 -4.08 -12.15 -13.00
N SER A 7 -2.87 -11.63 -13.20
CA SER A 7 -1.88 -11.42 -12.15
C SER A 7 -1.94 -9.96 -11.75
N TYR A 8 -2.72 -9.69 -10.71
CA TYR A 8 -2.72 -8.45 -9.92
C TYR A 8 -1.42 -8.29 -9.10
N ILE A 9 -0.32 -8.85 -9.58
CA ILE A 9 1.02 -8.80 -8.99
C ILE A 9 1.95 -8.23 -10.05
N ILE A 10 2.63 -7.14 -9.67
CA ILE A 10 3.66 -6.48 -10.47
C ILE A 10 5.04 -6.80 -9.91
N TYR A 11 6.02 -6.90 -10.80
CA TYR A 11 7.40 -7.26 -10.47
C TYR A 11 8.40 -6.33 -11.14
N THR A 12 9.51 -6.05 -10.46
CA THR A 12 10.70 -5.38 -11.01
C THR A 12 11.97 -5.95 -10.37
N SER A 13 13.05 -6.06 -11.15
CA SER A 13 14.36 -6.48 -10.64
C SER A 13 15.21 -5.31 -10.13
N ARG A 14 14.61 -4.12 -9.96
CA ARG A 14 15.29 -2.90 -9.50
C ARG A 14 15.64 -3.02 -8.01
N GLN A 15 16.64 -2.23 -7.62
CA GLN A 15 17.01 -2.08 -6.21
C GLN A 15 16.22 -0.94 -5.58
N PHE A 16 15.88 -1.12 -4.30
CA PHE A 16 15.09 -0.15 -3.54
C PHE A 16 15.96 0.60 -2.54
N THR A 17 15.65 1.87 -2.36
CA THR A 17 16.25 2.71 -1.32
C THR A 17 15.31 2.83 -0.12
N ASN A 18 15.85 3.28 1.02
CA ASN A 18 15.14 3.39 2.29
C ASN A 18 14.65 2.03 2.85
N THR A 19 15.36 0.95 2.52
CA THR A 19 15.16 -0.40 3.05
C THR A 19 16.49 -1.16 3.04
N LEU A 20 16.64 -2.14 3.94
CA LEU A 20 17.72 -3.13 3.89
C LEU A 20 17.29 -4.42 3.19
N ASP A 21 15.98 -4.62 3.03
CA ASP A 21 15.38 -5.76 2.35
C ASP A 21 14.78 -5.27 1.03
N SER A 22 15.60 -5.24 -0.01
CA SER A 22 15.22 -4.77 -1.35
C SER A 22 14.30 -5.79 -2.06
N GLU A 23 14.51 -7.08 -1.81
CA GLU A 23 13.77 -8.18 -2.43
C GLU A 23 12.28 -8.14 -2.07
N LEU A 24 11.94 -7.79 -0.82
CA LEU A 24 10.56 -7.59 -0.38
C LEU A 24 9.77 -6.61 -1.26
N PHE A 25 10.43 -5.58 -1.81
CA PHE A 25 9.76 -4.53 -2.59
C PHE A 25 9.82 -4.75 -4.10
N GLN A 26 10.52 -5.79 -4.56
CA GLN A 26 10.52 -6.18 -5.98
C GLN A 26 9.16 -6.64 -6.47
N THR A 27 8.26 -7.04 -5.55
CA THR A 27 6.88 -7.40 -5.87
C THR A 27 5.89 -6.48 -5.17
N ALA A 28 4.76 -6.22 -5.82
CA ALA A 28 3.63 -5.55 -5.19
C ALA A 28 2.32 -6.12 -5.74
N ARG A 29 1.29 -6.16 -4.89
CA ARG A 29 -0.09 -6.39 -5.34
C ARG A 29 -0.65 -5.06 -5.85
N MET A 30 -1.44 -5.11 -6.91
CA MET A 30 -2.10 -3.95 -7.48
C MET A 30 -3.48 -4.27 -8.02
N SER A 31 -4.36 -3.29 -8.08
CA SER A 31 -5.69 -3.43 -8.68
C SER A 31 -6.08 -2.15 -9.39
N PRO A 32 -6.85 -2.21 -10.49
CA PRO A 32 -7.42 -1.02 -11.12
C PRO A 32 -8.30 -0.20 -10.18
N SER A 33 -9.02 -0.86 -9.27
CA SER A 33 -10.10 -0.23 -8.49
C SER A 33 -9.88 -0.30 -6.99
N SER A 34 -9.60 -1.48 -6.45
CA SER A 34 -9.58 -1.70 -5.01
C SER A 34 -8.71 -2.88 -4.62
N LEU A 35 -8.00 -2.73 -3.50
CA LEU A 35 -7.39 -3.81 -2.75
C LEU A 35 -7.97 -3.80 -1.34
N ARG A 36 -8.46 -4.95 -0.87
CA ARG A 36 -9.06 -5.08 0.47
C ARG A 36 -8.48 -6.28 1.20
N TYR A 37 -8.14 -6.09 2.46
CA TYR A 37 -7.51 -7.09 3.31
C TYR A 37 -8.27 -7.20 4.63
N PHE A 38 -8.51 -8.44 5.06
CA PHE A 38 -9.15 -8.73 6.32
C PHE A 38 -8.22 -9.58 7.19
N GLY A 39 -7.96 -9.12 8.41
CA GLY A 39 -7.41 -9.96 9.46
C GLY A 39 -8.55 -10.42 10.36
N ILE A 40 -8.79 -11.73 10.47
CA ILE A 40 -9.94 -12.30 11.19
C ILE A 40 -9.43 -13.08 12.41
N GLY A 41 -10.23 -13.14 13.47
CA GLY A 41 -9.88 -13.87 14.70
C GLY A 41 -8.91 -13.11 15.61
N LEU A 42 -8.80 -11.79 15.42
CA LEU A 42 -8.02 -10.91 16.28
C LEU A 42 -8.69 -10.77 17.65
N LYS A 43 -7.90 -10.57 18.70
CA LYS A 43 -8.47 -10.14 20.00
C LYS A 43 -8.92 -8.69 19.86
N ASN A 44 -9.95 -8.30 20.59
CA ASN A 44 -10.32 -6.89 20.66
C ASN A 44 -9.23 -6.12 21.40
N GLY A 45 -8.93 -4.90 20.93
CA GLY A 45 -7.89 -4.05 21.49
C GLY A 45 -7.18 -3.21 20.45
N MET A 46 -6.10 -2.55 20.87
CA MET A 46 -5.32 -1.66 20.02
C MET A 46 -4.31 -2.44 19.18
N TYR A 47 -4.22 -2.10 17.90
CA TYR A 47 -3.28 -2.67 16.94
C TYR A 47 -2.51 -1.59 16.22
N SER A 48 -1.26 -1.90 15.87
CA SER A 48 -0.46 -1.17 14.91
C SER A 48 -0.60 -1.81 13.54
N VAL A 49 -1.04 -1.02 12.56
CA VAL A 49 -1.11 -1.38 11.14
C VAL A 49 0.02 -0.66 10.43
N VAL A 50 0.90 -1.41 9.77
CA VAL A 50 1.97 -0.86 8.93
C VAL A 50 1.68 -1.24 7.49
N LEU A 51 1.51 -0.24 6.63
CA LEU A 51 1.38 -0.40 5.18
C LEU A 51 2.68 0.07 4.53
N GLN A 52 3.24 -0.77 3.66
CA GLN A 52 4.52 -0.51 3.01
C GLN A 52 4.36 -0.45 1.49
N PHE A 53 4.87 0.62 0.91
CA PHE A 53 4.67 0.94 -0.49
C PHE A 53 5.99 1.30 -1.16
N ALA A 54 6.05 1.03 -2.46
CA ALA A 54 7.01 1.64 -3.37
C ALA A 54 6.37 1.73 -4.75
N GLU A 55 6.61 2.83 -5.48
CA GLU A 55 6.18 2.93 -6.88
C GLU A 55 7.20 2.23 -7.78
N ILE A 56 6.73 1.20 -8.49
CA ILE A 56 7.58 0.34 -9.33
C ILE A 56 7.13 0.30 -10.78
N PHE A 57 5.93 0.80 -11.08
CA PHE A 57 5.33 0.78 -12.41
C PHE A 57 5.51 2.09 -13.16
N PHE A 58 5.55 3.22 -12.43
CA PHE A 58 5.81 4.55 -12.98
C PHE A 58 7.24 5.00 -12.69
N PRO A 59 8.25 4.55 -13.47
CA PRO A 59 9.67 4.83 -13.23
C PRO A 59 10.02 6.32 -13.28
N ASP A 60 11.25 6.65 -12.90
CA ASP A 60 11.78 8.03 -12.96
C ASP A 60 12.46 8.37 -14.28
N ASP A 61 12.61 7.40 -15.18
CA ASP A 61 13.19 7.67 -16.49
C ASP A 61 12.29 8.63 -17.29
N GLU A 62 12.88 9.43 -18.18
CA GLU A 62 12.16 10.40 -19.01
C GLU A 62 11.38 9.72 -20.14
N THR A 63 10.70 8.62 -19.83
CA THR A 63 9.79 7.91 -20.72
C THR A 63 8.36 8.38 -20.50
N TRP A 64 7.49 8.17 -21.48
CA TRP A 64 6.05 8.48 -21.35
C TRP A 64 5.37 7.77 -20.16
N LYS A 65 5.98 6.71 -19.61
CA LYS A 65 5.48 5.99 -18.43
C LYS A 65 5.65 6.80 -17.14
N SER A 66 6.68 7.65 -17.03
CA SER A 66 6.95 8.41 -15.80
C SER A 66 5.93 9.52 -15.51
N VAL A 67 5.13 9.89 -16.51
CA VAL A 67 4.03 10.85 -16.38
C VAL A 67 2.84 10.27 -15.60
N GLY A 68 2.80 8.94 -15.45
CA GLY A 68 1.73 8.26 -14.72
C GLY A 68 1.68 8.63 -13.23
N LYS A 69 0.46 8.79 -12.71
CA LYS A 69 0.20 9.08 -11.30
C LYS A 69 -0.71 8.01 -10.71
N ARG A 70 -0.25 7.39 -9.63
CA ARG A 70 -1.01 6.46 -8.81
C ARG A 70 -1.56 7.19 -7.60
N ILE A 71 -2.88 7.37 -7.56
CA ILE A 71 -3.54 8.12 -6.49
C ILE A 71 -4.71 7.29 -5.98
N PHE A 72 -4.73 6.98 -4.69
CA PHE A 72 -5.80 6.20 -4.06
C PHE A 72 -6.05 6.64 -2.62
N ASN A 73 -7.19 6.26 -2.06
CA ASN A 73 -7.50 6.50 -0.66
C ASN A 73 -7.12 5.29 0.18
N ILE A 74 -6.76 5.53 1.44
CA ILE A 74 -6.46 4.51 2.45
C ILE A 74 -7.55 4.55 3.51
N TYR A 75 -8.29 3.46 3.65
CA TYR A 75 -9.26 3.24 4.71
C TYR A 75 -8.79 2.12 5.64
N ILE A 76 -8.97 2.30 6.95
CA ILE A 76 -8.75 1.26 7.94
C ILE A 76 -9.93 1.25 8.91
N GLN A 77 -10.57 0.10 9.10
CA GLN A 77 -11.82 -0.06 9.86
C GLN A 77 -12.95 0.85 9.35
N GLY A 78 -13.00 1.11 8.04
CA GLY A 78 -13.96 2.02 7.43
C GLY A 78 -13.61 3.52 7.56
N ASP A 79 -12.67 3.90 8.43
CA ASP A 79 -12.21 5.28 8.56
C ASP A 79 -11.27 5.66 7.42
N LEU A 80 -11.51 6.80 6.78
CA LEU A 80 -10.58 7.40 5.82
C LEU A 80 -9.34 7.92 6.58
N LYS A 81 -8.21 7.20 6.45
CA LYS A 81 -6.95 7.61 7.07
C LYS A 81 -6.15 8.53 6.16
N GLU A 82 -6.16 8.29 4.85
CA GLU A 82 -5.54 9.18 3.85
C GLU A 82 -6.37 9.32 2.59
N THR A 83 -6.56 10.56 2.16
CA THR A 83 -7.18 10.90 0.88
C THR A 83 -6.12 11.22 -0.15
N ASP A 84 -6.36 10.86 -1.41
CA ASP A 84 -5.49 11.16 -2.55
C ASP A 84 -4.02 10.79 -2.30
N PHE A 85 -3.78 9.64 -1.67
CA PHE A 85 -2.45 9.14 -1.38
C PHE A 85 -1.71 8.81 -2.67
N ASP A 86 -0.61 9.52 -2.89
CA ASP A 86 0.30 9.38 -4.02
C ASP A 86 1.67 8.93 -3.50
N ILE A 87 2.08 7.71 -3.87
CA ILE A 87 3.32 7.10 -3.39
C ILE A 87 4.54 7.94 -3.81
N LYS A 88 4.59 8.41 -5.07
CA LYS A 88 5.71 9.23 -5.56
C LYS A 88 5.74 10.58 -4.88
N LYS A 89 4.59 11.16 -4.54
CA LYS A 89 4.54 12.41 -3.77
C LYS A 89 5.17 12.24 -2.38
N GLN A 90 5.04 11.07 -1.75
CA GLN A 90 5.67 10.78 -0.45
C GLN A 90 7.19 10.60 -0.54
N THR A 91 7.73 10.36 -1.73
CA THR A 91 9.16 10.11 -1.97
C THR A 91 9.83 11.24 -2.75
N ASN A 92 9.27 12.45 -2.71
CA ASN A 92 9.74 13.61 -3.49
C ASN A 92 9.88 13.33 -4.99
N GLY A 93 8.93 12.57 -5.53
CA GLY A 93 8.85 12.20 -6.95
C GLY A 93 9.66 10.96 -7.32
N LYS A 94 10.32 10.27 -6.38
CA LYS A 94 11.22 9.14 -6.67
C LYS A 94 10.51 7.80 -6.70
N SER A 95 10.77 7.02 -7.73
CA SER A 95 10.40 5.61 -7.82
C SER A 95 11.38 4.75 -7.03
N TYR A 96 11.05 3.48 -6.80
CA TYR A 96 11.94 2.52 -6.12
C TYR A 96 12.47 3.00 -4.75
N THR A 97 11.68 3.83 -4.07
CA THR A 97 11.97 4.35 -2.73
C THR A 97 10.87 3.88 -1.81
N VAL A 98 11.24 3.17 -0.75
CA VAL A 98 10.28 2.59 0.19
C VAL A 98 9.72 3.66 1.11
N ILE A 99 8.40 3.61 1.32
CA ILE A 99 7.71 4.40 2.36
C ILE A 99 6.81 3.50 3.19
N GLN A 100 6.72 3.82 4.48
CA GLN A 100 5.87 3.14 5.44
C GLN A 100 4.83 4.10 6.00
N ARG A 101 3.60 3.64 6.12
CA ARG A 101 2.52 4.35 6.80
C ARG A 101 2.05 3.50 7.96
N GLN A 102 2.13 4.06 9.15
CA GLN A 102 1.77 3.39 10.40
C GLN A 102 0.53 4.04 10.98
N TYR A 103 -0.44 3.22 11.37
CA TYR A 103 -1.68 3.65 11.98
C TYR A 103 -1.98 2.82 13.21
N THR A 104 -2.40 3.48 14.28
CA THR A 104 -2.93 2.83 15.46
C THR A 104 -4.44 2.77 15.34
N VAL A 105 -5.02 1.58 15.42
CA VAL A 105 -6.47 1.36 15.28
C VAL A 105 -6.98 0.41 16.35
N GLU A 106 -8.24 0.60 16.72
CA GLU A 106 -8.95 -0.28 17.63
C GLU A 106 -9.66 -1.39 16.84
N VAL A 107 -9.52 -2.63 17.31
CA VAL A 107 -10.28 -3.78 16.84
C VAL A 107 -11.40 -4.05 17.83
N MET A 108 -12.66 -3.92 17.38
CA MET A 108 -13.85 -4.11 18.22
C MET A 108 -14.62 -5.40 17.92
N ASN A 109 -14.48 -5.94 16.71
CA ASN A 109 -15.30 -7.05 16.22
C ASN A 109 -14.45 -8.26 15.82
N ASN A 110 -13.31 -8.46 16.49
CA ASN A 110 -12.35 -9.54 16.21
C ASN A 110 -11.81 -9.58 14.76
N PHE A 111 -12.01 -8.51 14.00
CA PHE A 111 -11.44 -8.36 12.66
C PHE A 111 -10.91 -6.95 12.43
N ILE A 112 -9.99 -6.86 11.48
CA ILE A 112 -9.50 -5.62 10.92
C ILE A 112 -9.76 -5.60 9.42
N ASP A 113 -10.23 -4.47 8.90
CA ASP A 113 -10.45 -4.21 7.48
C ASP A 113 -9.50 -3.10 7.02
N ILE A 114 -8.72 -3.36 5.98
CA ILE A 114 -7.85 -2.40 5.31
C ILE A 114 -8.30 -2.33 3.86
N HIS A 115 -8.69 -1.14 3.40
CA HIS A 115 -9.21 -0.93 2.06
C HIS A 115 -8.46 0.21 1.37
N LEU A 116 -7.76 -0.13 0.30
CA LEU A 116 -7.12 0.80 -0.62
C LEU A 116 -8.06 0.98 -1.81
N PHE A 117 -8.45 2.21 -2.11
CA PHE A 117 -9.52 2.48 -3.07
C PHE A 117 -9.15 3.57 -4.07
N TRP A 118 -9.27 3.28 -5.36
CA TRP A 118 -9.12 4.25 -6.42
C TRP A 118 -10.41 5.04 -6.62
N ALA A 119 -10.41 6.31 -6.21
CA ALA A 119 -11.56 7.20 -6.31
C ALA A 119 -11.66 7.94 -7.67
N GLY A 120 -11.06 7.42 -8.74
CA GLY A 120 -11.11 8.03 -10.07
C GLY A 120 -10.07 9.12 -10.35
N LYS A 121 -9.02 9.24 -9.52
CA LYS A 121 -7.96 10.26 -9.66
C LYS A 121 -6.63 9.66 -10.12
N GLY A 122 -5.73 10.50 -10.61
CA GLY A 122 -4.47 10.05 -11.18
C GLY A 122 -4.64 9.71 -12.66
N THR A 123 -3.94 8.69 -13.13
CA THR A 123 -4.01 8.26 -14.53
C THR A 123 -4.98 7.09 -14.70
N CYS A 124 -5.57 6.86 -15.88
CA CYS A 124 -6.46 5.69 -16.12
C CYS A 124 -5.89 4.68 -17.12
N CYS A 125 -4.89 5.10 -17.89
CA CYS A 125 -4.68 4.53 -19.22
C CYS A 125 -3.20 4.61 -19.65
N ILE A 126 -2.30 4.89 -18.71
CA ILE A 126 -0.85 4.96 -18.92
C ILE A 126 -0.19 4.00 -17.93
N PRO A 127 0.81 3.20 -18.35
CA PRO A 127 1.05 2.76 -19.72
C PRO A 127 0.00 1.79 -20.27
N GLU A 128 -0.70 1.06 -19.41
CA GLU A 128 -1.69 0.06 -19.77
C GLU A 128 -2.94 0.25 -18.90
N GLN A 129 -4.12 0.01 -19.48
CA GLN A 129 -5.38 0.11 -18.74
C GLN A 129 -5.38 -0.92 -17.60
N GLY A 130 -5.71 -0.43 -16.40
CA GLY A 130 -5.84 -1.26 -15.20
C GLY A 130 -4.69 -1.14 -14.21
N PHE A 131 -3.56 -0.57 -14.62
CA PHE A 131 -2.37 -0.49 -13.76
C PHE A 131 -2.27 0.78 -12.90
N TYR A 132 -3.37 1.52 -12.75
CA TYR A 132 -3.37 2.85 -12.14
C TYR A 132 -3.94 2.94 -10.73
N GLY A 133 -4.69 1.93 -10.28
CA GLY A 133 -5.34 1.95 -8.97
C GLY A 133 -4.36 1.68 -7.82
N PRO A 134 -4.83 1.24 -6.63
CA PRO A 134 -3.94 1.02 -5.50
C PRO A 134 -2.88 -0.05 -5.78
N SER A 135 -1.69 0.13 -5.21
CA SER A 135 -0.64 -0.88 -5.12
C SER A 135 -0.10 -0.94 -3.68
N ILE A 136 0.40 -2.10 -3.26
CA ILE A 136 1.02 -2.29 -1.94
C ILE A 136 2.06 -3.43 -2.02
N SER A 137 3.23 -3.22 -1.43
CA SER A 137 4.30 -4.23 -1.41
C SER A 137 4.13 -5.17 -0.22
N ALA A 138 3.92 -4.61 0.96
CA ALA A 138 3.75 -5.40 2.18
C ALA A 138 2.81 -4.71 3.17
N LEU A 139 2.21 -5.48 4.06
CA LEU A 139 1.47 -4.97 5.20
C LEU A 139 1.74 -5.85 6.42
N SER A 140 1.65 -5.27 7.61
CA SER A 140 1.67 -6.01 8.88
C SER A 140 0.66 -5.43 9.86
N VAL A 141 0.15 -6.30 10.72
CA VAL A 141 -0.77 -5.96 11.80
C VAL A 141 -0.24 -6.62 13.07
N SER A 142 0.06 -5.83 14.09
CA SER A 142 0.59 -6.31 15.36
C SER A 142 -0.17 -5.70 16.54
N SER A 143 -0.37 -6.46 17.61
CA SER A 143 -1.02 -5.93 18.82
C SER A 143 -0.16 -4.81 19.42
N TYR A 144 -0.78 -3.71 19.81
CA TYR A 144 -0.12 -2.62 20.52
C TYR A 144 0.25 -3.13 21.91
N GLY A 145 1.53 -3.45 22.14
CA GLY A 145 1.97 -4.09 23.37
C GLY A 145 1.69 -3.22 24.58
N THR A 146 0.82 -3.66 25.49
CA THR A 146 0.79 -3.12 26.85
C THR A 146 1.96 -3.73 27.61
N VAL A 147 3.02 -2.95 27.80
CA VAL A 147 4.09 -3.33 28.73
C VAL A 147 3.57 -3.08 30.15
N THR A 148 3.03 -4.12 30.79
CA THR A 148 2.75 -4.11 32.22
C THR A 148 4.03 -4.48 32.97
N CYS A 149 4.78 -3.50 33.45
CA CYS A 149 5.82 -3.73 34.44
C CYS A 149 5.16 -3.85 35.82
N ALA A 150 5.25 -5.01 36.46
CA ALA A 150 4.93 -5.16 37.88
C ALA A 150 6.18 -4.84 38.71
N THR A 151 6.07 -3.94 39.67
CA THR A 151 7.07 -3.74 40.72
C THR A 151 6.76 -4.68 41.88
N HIS A 152 7.75 -5.48 42.30
CA HIS A 152 7.73 -6.19 43.58
C HIS A 152 8.06 -5.23 44.73
#